data_AF-A0A6I2QMU9-F1
#
_entry.id   AF-A0A6I2QMU9-F1
#
_cell.length_a   1.000
_cell.length_b   1.000
_cell.length_c   1.000
_cell.angle_alpha   90.00
_cell.angle_beta   90.00
_cell.angle_gamma   90.00
#
_symmetry.space_group_name_H-M   'P 1'
#
loop_
_entity.id
_entity.type
_entity.pdbx_description
1 polymer ?
#
loop_
_entity_poly.entity_id
_entity_poly.type
_entity_poly.pdbx_seq_one_letter_code
_entity_poly.pdbx_strand_id
1 'polypeptide(L)'
;MKKYGEDVAIVEENPKIEKIYDNNMRQGEEIVIKKGTHTIKKLYYEDINGQPTIKKEEIIEEGSPTVIKVGTKGIINDLNLNKSDM
;
A
#
# COMPACT_ATOMS: atom_id res chain seq x y z
N MET A 1 -41.83 6.99 12.76
CA MET A 1 -40.42 6.97 13.20
C MET A 1 -39.56 6.98 11.95
N LYS A 2 -38.97 8.13 11.58
CA LYS A 2 -38.06 8.17 10.42
C LYS A 2 -36.83 7.35 10.81
N LYS A 3 -36.69 6.14 10.26
CA LYS A 3 -35.40 5.43 10.27
C LYS A 3 -34.49 6.30 9.41
N TYR A 4 -33.70 7.18 10.02
CA TYR A 4 -32.60 7.80 9.30
C TYR A 4 -31.78 6.64 8.74
N GLY A 5 -31.87 6.48 7.41
CA GLY A 5 -31.37 5.31 6.72
C GLY A 5 -29.88 5.17 7.00
N GLU A 6 -29.39 3.94 7.15
CA GLU A 6 -27.96 3.71 7.06
C GLU A 6 -27.51 4.27 5.70
N ASP A 7 -26.75 5.35 5.72
CA ASP A 7 -26.16 5.89 4.50
C ASP A 7 -25.04 4.94 4.08
N VAL A 8 -24.99 4.62 2.79
CA VAL A 8 -24.05 3.63 2.23
C VAL A 8 -23.17 4.32 1.21
N ALA A 9 -21.85 4.18 1.36
CA ALA A 9 -20.89 4.60 0.34
C ALA A 9 -20.13 3.41 -0.23
N ILE A 10 -19.85 3.44 -1.53
CA ILE A 10 -18.85 2.59 -2.16
C ILE A 10 -17.56 3.40 -2.28
N VAL A 11 -16.47 2.84 -1.78
CA VAL A 11 -15.15 3.48 -1.81
C VAL A 11 -14.14 2.56 -2.49
N GLU A 12 -13.22 3.18 -3.21
CA GLU A 12 -12.07 2.53 -3.83
C GLU A 12 -10.82 2.88 -3.01
N GLU A 13 -10.17 1.86 -2.44
CA GLU A 13 -8.96 2.03 -1.64
C GLU A 13 -7.72 1.72 -2.48
N ASN A 14 -6.73 2.62 -2.44
CA ASN A 14 -5.44 2.45 -3.11
C ASN A 14 -4.75 1.13 -2.69
N PRO A 15 -4.09 0.42 -3.62
CA PRO A 15 -3.39 -0.81 -3.29
C PRO A 15 -2.28 -0.53 -2.26
N LYS A 16 -2.17 -1.42 -1.27
CA LYS A 16 -1.06 -1.40 -0.32
C LYS A 16 0.27 -1.59 -1.04
N ILE A 17 1.33 -1.01 -0.49
CA ILE A 17 2.68 -1.14 -1.05
C ILE A 17 3.44 -2.20 -0.24
N GLU A 18 3.92 -3.22 -0.93
CA GLU A 18 4.86 -4.21 -0.38
C GLU A 18 6.25 -3.97 -0.95
N LYS A 19 7.26 -3.93 -0.07
CA LYS A 19 8.65 -3.71 -0.45
C LYS A 19 9.44 -5.01 -0.39
N ILE A 20 10.14 -5.34 -1.48
CA ILE A 20 11.14 -6.39 -1.54
C ILE A 20 12.52 -5.74 -1.67
N TYR A 21 13.44 -6.08 -0.78
CA TYR A 21 14.79 -5.50 -0.79
C TYR A 21 15.75 -6.34 -1.62
N ASP A 22 16.54 -5.70 -2.49
CA ASP A 22 17.48 -6.34 -3.40
C ASP A 22 18.89 -5.73 -3.27
N ASN A 23 19.86 -6.53 -2.80
CA ASN A 23 21.25 -6.10 -2.64
C ASN A 23 22.03 -6.09 -3.96
N ASN A 24 21.41 -6.45 -5.09
CA ASN A 24 21.98 -6.26 -6.42
C ASN A 24 21.59 -4.91 -7.04
N MET A 25 20.58 -4.23 -6.48
CA MET A 25 20.17 -2.89 -6.90
C MET A 25 20.80 -1.83 -6.01
N ARG A 26 21.16 -0.69 -6.59
CA ARG A 26 21.80 0.40 -5.86
C ARG A 26 20.84 0.99 -4.84
N GLN A 27 21.38 1.37 -3.69
CA GLN A 27 20.60 2.08 -2.68
C GLN A 27 19.95 3.33 -3.29
N GLY A 28 18.64 3.47 -3.07
CA GLY A 28 17.83 4.56 -3.63
C GLY A 28 17.12 4.22 -4.95
N GLU A 29 17.46 3.09 -5.61
CA GLU A 29 16.69 2.59 -6.74
C GLU A 29 15.40 1.92 -6.24
N GLU A 30 14.25 2.33 -6.79
CA GLU A 30 12.97 1.66 -6.58
C GLU A 30 12.34 1.32 -7.94
N ILE A 31 11.86 0.09 -8.09
CA ILE A 31 11.18 -0.37 -9.31
C ILE A 31 9.87 -1.04 -8.94
N VAL A 32 8.77 -0.59 -9.54
CA VAL A 32 7.49 -1.32 -9.45
C VAL A 32 7.60 -2.60 -10.27
N ILE A 33 7.64 -3.74 -9.60
CA ILE A 33 7.74 -5.06 -10.26
C ILE A 33 6.37 -5.70 -10.45
N LYS A 34 5.36 -5.29 -9.67
CA LYS A 34 3.97 -5.67 -9.85
C LYS A 34 3.08 -4.48 -9.48
N LYS A 35 2.20 -4.07 -10.40
CA LYS A 35 1.14 -3.11 -10.08
C LYS A 35 0.03 -3.82 -9.31
N GLY A 36 -0.38 -3.24 -8.20
CA GLY A 36 -1.52 -3.71 -7.42
C GLY A 36 -2.85 -3.31 -8.06
N THR A 37 -3.92 -3.83 -7.47
CA THR A 37 -5.32 -3.52 -7.82
C THR A 37 -6.02 -2.94 -6.60
N HIS A 38 -6.95 -2.01 -6.81
CA HIS A 38 -7.69 -1.38 -5.72
C HIS A 38 -8.59 -2.37 -4.98
N THR A 39 -8.82 -2.11 -3.70
CA THR A 39 -9.86 -2.81 -2.92
C THR A 39 -11.14 -1.99 -2.98
N ILE A 40 -12.25 -2.63 -3.34
CA ILE A 40 -13.57 -1.97 -3.34
C ILE A 40 -14.29 -2.35 -2.04
N LYS A 41 -14.70 -1.33 -1.28
CA LYS A 41 -15.41 -1.50 -0.02
C LYS A 41 -16.76 -0.81 -0.02
N LYS A 42 -17.68 -1.39 0.73
CA LYS A 42 -18.95 -0.79 1.11
C LYS A 42 -18.88 -0.34 2.56
N LEU A 43 -19.10 0.93 2.80
CA LEU A 43 -19.12 1.54 4.12
C LEU A 43 -20.56 1.84 4.51
N TYR A 44 -20.94 1.43 5.72
CA TYR A 44 -22.24 1.72 6.31
C TYR A 44 -22.06 2.77 7.40
N TYR A 45 -22.77 3.88 7.27
CA TYR A 45 -22.69 5.00 8.19
C TYR A 45 -23.95 5.10 9.04
N GLU A 46 -23.76 5.55 10.27
CA GLU A 46 -24.84 6.07 11.11
C GLU A 46 -24.56 7.53 11.45
N ASP A 47 -25.62 8.33 11.52
CA ASP A 47 -25.52 9.70 11.99
C ASP A 47 -25.56 9.71 13.53
N ILE A 48 -24.43 10.06 14.15
CA ILE A 48 -24.34 10.26 15.59
C ILE A 48 -24.20 11.77 15.84
N ASN A 49 -25.27 12.40 16.32
CA ASN A 49 -25.31 13.83 16.66
C ASN A 49 -24.92 14.77 15.50
N GLY A 50 -25.29 14.43 14.26
CA GLY A 50 -24.95 15.19 13.06
C GLY A 50 -23.59 14.83 12.46
N GLN A 51 -22.92 13.77 12.94
CA GLN A 51 -21.64 13.30 12.43
C GLN A 51 -21.76 11.88 11.85
N PRO A 52 -21.48 11.70 10.54
CA PRO A 52 -21.47 10.37 9.94
C PRO A 52 -20.32 9.56 10.54
N THR A 53 -20.67 8.47 11.21
CA THR A 53 -19.73 7.55 11.84
C THR A 53 -19.81 6.20 11.13
N ILE A 54 -18.66 5.64 10.72
CA ILE A 54 -18.60 4.32 10.09
C ILE A 54 -18.93 3.27 11.15
N LYS A 55 -19.98 2.48 10.91
CA LYS A 55 -20.42 1.39 11.78
C LYS A 55 -19.92 0.03 11.32
N LYS A 56 -19.88 -0.16 10.00
CA LYS A 56 -19.49 -1.41 9.37
C LYS A 56 -18.77 -1.14 8.06
N GLU A 57 -17.73 -1.93 7.81
CA GLU A 57 -17.09 -2.03 6.50
C GLU A 57 -17.31 -3.45 5.95
N GLU A 58 -17.47 -3.55 4.64
CA GLU A 58 -17.60 -4.81 3.93
C GLU A 58 -16.78 -4.74 2.66
N ILE A 59 -15.87 -5.69 2.47
CA ILE A 59 -15.06 -5.78 1.24
C ILE A 59 -15.93 -6.43 0.17
N ILE A 60 -16.13 -5.72 -0.95
CA ILE A 60 -16.84 -6.22 -2.12
C ILE A 60 -15.85 -6.94 -3.05
N GLU A 61 -14.67 -6.33 -3.27
CA GLU A 61 -13.60 -6.88 -4.09
C GLU A 61 -12.27 -6.66 -3.38
N GLU A 62 -11.53 -7.74 -3.14
CA GLU A 62 -10.21 -7.70 -2.53
C GLU A 62 -9.18 -7.29 -3.57
N GLY A 63 -8.49 -6.17 -3.32
CA GLY A 63 -7.39 -5.70 -4.13
C GLY A 63 -6.12 -6.52 -3.94
N SER A 64 -5.11 -6.22 -4.73
CA SER A 64 -3.78 -6.83 -4.63
C SER A 64 -2.72 -5.75 -4.37
N PRO A 65 -1.65 -6.06 -3.62
CA PRO A 65 -0.63 -5.06 -3.32
C PRO A 65 0.18 -4.71 -4.56
N THR A 66 0.64 -3.45 -4.60
CA THR A 66 1.73 -3.03 -5.48
C THR A 66 3.04 -3.48 -4.87
N VAL A 67 3.80 -4.27 -5.61
CA VAL A 67 5.11 -4.75 -5.15
C VAL A 67 6.18 -3.87 -5.77
N ILE A 68 6.97 -3.24 -4.91
CA ILE A 68 8.14 -2.48 -5.30
C ILE A 68 9.41 -3.20 -4.85
N LYS A 69 10.39 -3.26 -5.73
CA LYS A 69 11.72 -3.74 -5.43
C LYS A 69 12.60 -2.53 -5.09
N VAL A 70 13.26 -2.55 -3.94
CA VAL A 70 14.08 -1.45 -3.42
C VAL A 70 15.53 -1.91 -3.31
N GLY A 71 16.44 -1.15 -3.90
CA GLY A 71 17.87 -1.43 -3.83
C GLY A 71 18.47 -1.13 -2.47
N THR A 72 19.37 -2.00 -2.03
CA THR A 72 20.07 -1.88 -0.74
C THR A 72 21.59 -1.88 -0.87
N LYS A 73 22.12 -1.98 -2.10
CA LYS A 73 23.57 -1.98 -2.33
C LYS A 73 24.16 -0.60 -2.07
N GLY A 74 24.90 -0.47 -0.97
CA GLY A 74 25.58 0.77 -0.59
C GLY A 74 26.80 1.06 -1.47
N ILE A 75 26.99 2.34 -1.81
CA ILE A 75 28.09 2.82 -2.68
C ILE A 75 29.46 2.62 -2.01
N ILE A 76 29.53 2.58 -0.68
CA ILE A 76 30.78 2.45 0.09
C ILE A 76 31.39 1.05 -0.05
N ASN A 77 30.57 0.00 -0.20
CA ASN A 77 31.07 -1.37 -0.35
C ASN A 77 31.75 -1.60 -1.71
N ASP A 78 31.35 -0.85 -2.74
CA ASP A 78 31.90 -0.97 -4.09
C ASP A 78 33.28 -0.31 -4.26
N LEU A 79 33.71 0.53 -3.31
CA LEU A 79 35.02 1.20 -3.34
C LEU A 79 36.15 0.39 -2.68
N ASN A 80 35.83 -0.71 -1.98
CA ASN A 80 36.81 -1.50 -1.21
C ASN A 80 37.25 -2.81 -1.89
N LEU A 81 36.83 -3.09 -3.13
CA LEU A 81 37.18 -4.31 -3.86
C LEU A 81 38.52 -4.29 -4.61
N ASN A 82 39.25 -3.16 -4.60
CA ASN A 82 40.50 -3.00 -5.38
C ASN A 82 41.78 -2.85 -4.52
N LYS A 83 41.81 -3.35 -3.28
CA LYS A 83 42.98 -3.18 -2.39
C LYS A 83 43.70 -4.47 -1.95
N SER A 84 43.44 -5.62 -2.58
CA SER A 84 44.11 -6.88 -2.21
C SER A 84 44.96 -7.54 -3.30
N ASP A 85 45.40 -6.79 -4.32
CA ASP A 85 46.35 -7.28 -5.33
C ASP A 85 47.64 -6.42 -5.36
N MET A 86 48.27 -6.21 -4.21
CA MET A 86 49.67 -5.75 -4.10
C MET A 86 50.41 -6.53 -3.03
#